data_AF-A0A924B967-F1
#
_entry.id   AF-A0A924B967-F1
#
_cell.length_a   1.000
_cell.length_b   1.000
_cell.length_c   1.000
_cell.angle_alpha   90.00
_cell.angle_beta   90.00
_cell.angle_gamma   90.00
#
_symmetry.space_group_name_H-M   'P 1'
#
loop_
_entity.id
_entity.type
_entity.pdbx_description
1 polymer ?
#
loop_
_entity_poly.entity_id
_entity_poly.type
_entity_poly.pdbx_seq_one_letter_code
_entity_poly.pdbx_strand_id
1 'polypeptide(L)'
;MINKRIIAMSFVFIIGQFAFSQTEDNMSYADGDVMRLELPDNFYASEAVNILNHVQLLHDTTYKIAETPVADECVAFMNKDQILGPLGSSIYKRVVSNNKDYPFLLRGGDINNICPRYGRMSEKQKGLVWVLVLTMVAHFESSCKLGAYAKGPNGTAQGLYQLHKGKEIEYTDNKNACPKNASLNASQSSTCMLAMLDDQMEKMNGKLFAPKSYWDVLRPQGRSKRAKQIAATLKRSSLCSSASL
;
A
#
# COMPACT_ATOMS: atom_id res chain seq x y z
N MET A 1 41.85 1.58 25.10
CA MET A 1 40.90 1.14 26.14
C MET A 1 40.07 2.34 26.55
N ILE A 2 38.84 2.45 26.08
CA ILE A 2 37.91 3.53 26.45
C ILE A 2 36.65 2.86 27.00
N ASN A 3 36.30 3.27 28.21
CA ASN A 3 35.40 2.60 29.13
C ASN A 3 33.93 2.89 28.76
N LYS A 4 33.14 1.83 28.60
CA LYS A 4 31.69 1.90 28.36
C LYS A 4 30.98 2.43 29.62
N ARG A 5 30.10 3.42 29.47
CA ARG A 5 29.06 3.74 30.46
C ARG A 5 27.69 3.57 29.81
N ILE A 6 26.98 2.53 30.24
CA ILE A 6 25.59 2.24 29.93
C ILE A 6 24.75 3.06 30.91
N ILE A 7 23.89 3.93 30.40
CA ILE A 7 22.88 4.64 31.19
C ILE A 7 21.58 3.84 31.07
N ALA A 8 21.20 3.15 32.13
CA ALA A 8 19.89 2.53 32.26
C ALA A 8 18.88 3.60 32.71
N MET A 9 17.87 3.87 31.88
CA MET A 9 16.78 4.79 32.20
C MET A 9 15.55 3.96 32.58
N SER A 10 15.28 3.87 33.88
CA SER A 10 14.09 3.23 34.42
C SER A 10 12.88 4.16 34.26
N PHE A 11 11.91 3.75 33.45
CA PHE A 11 10.59 4.39 33.41
C PHE A 11 9.71 3.82 34.53
N VAL A 12 9.38 4.67 35.49
CA VAL A 12 8.40 4.39 36.54
C VAL A 12 7.01 4.72 35.99
N PHE A 13 6.17 3.70 35.79
CA PHE A 13 4.74 3.88 35.53
C PHE A 13 4.03 4.18 36.86
N ILE A 14 3.51 5.40 37.00
CA ILE A 14 2.60 5.76 38.09
C ILE A 14 1.20 5.29 37.69
N ILE A 15 0.74 4.20 38.30
CA ILE A 15 -0.67 3.78 38.23
C ILE A 15 -1.41 4.59 39.31
N GLY A 16 -2.23 5.54 38.86
CA GLY A 16 -3.13 6.29 39.74
C GLY A 16 -4.20 5.37 40.32
N GLN A 17 -4.20 5.22 41.64
CA GLN A 17 -5.29 4.61 42.40
C GLN A 17 -6.45 5.62 42.48
N PHE A 18 -7.57 5.33 41.82
CA PHE A 18 -8.84 5.97 42.14
C PHE A 18 -9.54 5.16 43.23
N ALA A 19 -9.69 5.78 44.40
CA ALA A 19 -10.46 5.28 45.51
C ALA A 19 -11.96 5.39 45.19
N PHE A 20 -12.67 4.27 45.21
CA PHE A 20 -14.13 4.25 45.15
C PHE A 20 -14.65 4.06 46.59
N SER A 21 -15.32 5.09 47.09
CA SER A 21 -15.97 5.09 48.40
C SER A 21 -17.18 4.16 48.36
N GLN A 22 -17.19 3.15 49.23
CA GLN A 22 -18.38 2.33 49.48
C GLN A 22 -19.27 3.05 50.50
N THR A 23 -20.53 3.29 50.11
CA THR A 23 -21.63 3.48 51.06
C THR A 23 -22.62 2.35 50.80
N GLU A 24 -22.66 1.41 51.72
CA GLU A 24 -23.68 0.38 51.83
C GLU A 24 -24.97 1.04 52.31
N ASP A 25 -26.07 0.84 51.58
CA ASP A 25 -27.41 0.87 52.16
C ASP A 25 -28.29 -0.18 51.46
N ASN A 26 -28.97 -0.95 52.30
CA ASN A 26 -29.76 -2.13 52.03
C ASN A 26 -30.83 -1.94 50.94
N MET A 27 -30.90 -2.83 49.93
CA MET A 27 -32.17 -3.06 49.24
C MET A 27 -32.31 -4.47 48.64
N SER A 28 -33.51 -5.00 48.87
CA SER A 28 -34.03 -6.34 48.62
C SER A 28 -33.84 -6.89 47.20
N TYR A 29 -33.54 -8.18 47.13
CA TYR A 29 -33.59 -9.01 45.92
C TYR A 29 -34.97 -8.94 45.26
N ALA A 30 -35.02 -8.50 44.01
CA ALA A 30 -36.06 -8.82 43.04
C ALA A 30 -35.43 -8.84 41.65
N ASP A 31 -35.71 -9.93 40.93
CA ASP A 31 -35.54 -10.24 39.51
C ASP A 31 -34.48 -9.54 38.65
N GLY A 32 -33.70 -10.37 37.96
CA GLY A 32 -32.61 -9.97 37.09
C GLY A 32 -33.05 -9.11 35.92
N ASP A 33 -32.53 -7.88 35.89
CA ASP A 33 -32.31 -7.13 34.67
C ASP A 33 -30.89 -6.55 34.74
N VAL A 34 -29.99 -7.18 33.99
CA VAL A 34 -28.62 -6.68 33.83
C VAL A 34 -28.72 -5.43 32.98
N MET A 35 -28.54 -4.26 33.60
CA MET A 35 -28.38 -2.99 32.90
C MET A 35 -27.16 -3.09 31.98
N ARG A 36 -27.42 -3.41 30.72
CA ARG A 36 -26.44 -3.44 29.64
C ARG A 36 -26.13 -2.00 29.30
N LEU A 37 -24.98 -1.51 29.78
CA LEU A 37 -24.40 -0.28 29.26
C LEU A 37 -23.97 -0.54 27.82
N GLU A 38 -24.84 -0.23 26.86
CA GLU A 38 -24.50 -0.19 25.45
C GLU A 38 -23.62 1.04 25.20
N LEU A 39 -22.31 0.83 25.27
CA LEU A 39 -21.36 1.78 24.74
C LEU A 39 -21.32 1.61 23.21
N PRO A 40 -21.36 2.70 22.42
CA PRO A 40 -21.42 2.60 20.96
C PRO A 40 -20.12 1.99 20.39
N ASP A 41 -20.23 0.77 19.86
CA ASP A 41 -19.13 -0.12 19.43
C ASP A 41 -18.21 0.43 18.32
N ASN A 42 -18.53 1.56 17.68
CA ASN A 42 -17.93 1.89 16.38
C ASN A 42 -17.08 3.17 16.33
N PHE A 43 -16.96 3.93 17.42
CA PHE A 43 -16.23 5.20 17.37
C PHE A 43 -14.75 5.06 17.78
N TYR A 44 -14.45 4.33 18.86
CA TYR A 44 -13.07 4.23 19.38
C TYR A 44 -12.21 3.15 18.71
N ALA A 45 -12.81 2.15 18.06
CA ALA A 45 -12.05 1.07 17.44
C ALA A 45 -11.22 1.52 16.23
N SER A 46 -11.78 2.41 15.39
CA SER A 46 -11.08 2.90 14.19
C SER A 46 -9.90 3.81 14.54
N GLU A 47 -10.05 4.65 15.57
CA GLU A 47 -9.01 5.56 16.04
C GLU A 47 -7.93 4.82 16.83
N ALA A 48 -8.32 3.84 17.66
CA ALA A 48 -7.38 2.96 18.37
C ALA A 48 -6.58 2.07 17.42
N VAL A 49 -7.17 1.54 16.34
CA VAL A 49 -6.46 0.79 15.30
C VAL A 49 -5.48 1.69 14.55
N ASN A 50 -5.85 2.94 14.25
CA ASN A 50 -4.95 3.90 13.63
C ASN A 50 -3.78 4.28 14.56
N ILE A 51 -4.03 4.43 15.86
CA ILE A 51 -3.01 4.73 16.88
C ILE A 51 -2.10 3.52 17.10
N LEU A 52 -2.63 2.30 17.22
CA LEU A 52 -1.85 1.06 17.32
C LEU A 52 -0.98 0.81 16.09
N ASN A 53 -1.52 1.07 14.89
CA ASN A 53 -0.75 1.03 13.64
C ASN A 53 0.35 2.09 13.63
N HIS A 54 0.10 3.29 14.15
CA HIS A 54 1.11 4.35 14.21
C HIS A 54 2.24 4.01 15.20
N VAL A 55 1.91 3.39 16.34
CA VAL A 55 2.87 3.01 17.38
C VAL A 55 3.69 1.77 17.00
N GLN A 56 3.12 0.81 16.25
CA GLN A 56 3.87 -0.33 15.71
C GLN A 56 4.89 0.05 14.62
N LEU A 57 4.76 1.21 13.99
CA LEU A 57 5.70 1.69 12.94
C LEU A 57 6.96 2.37 13.50
N LEU A 58 7.05 2.60 14.81
CA LEU A 58 8.16 3.34 15.42
C LEU A 58 9.31 2.45 15.92
N HIS A 59 9.16 1.12 15.86
CA HIS A 59 10.16 0.17 16.35
C HIS A 59 10.50 -0.90 15.30
N ASP A 60 11.33 -0.49 14.35
CA ASP A 60 12.22 -1.27 13.49
C ASP A 60 11.63 -2.34 12.53
N THR A 61 12.11 -2.21 11.29
CA THR A 61 12.31 -3.19 10.22
C THR A 61 11.23 -3.34 9.14
N THR A 62 11.69 -3.05 7.92
CA THR A 62 11.17 -3.49 6.63
C THR A 62 10.22 -4.67 6.75
N TYR A 63 8.92 -4.41 6.63
CA TYR A 63 7.94 -5.48 6.58
C TYR A 63 8.03 -6.19 5.23
N LYS A 64 7.65 -7.48 5.19
CA LYS A 64 7.65 -8.24 3.94
C LYS A 64 6.28 -8.25 3.32
N ILE A 65 6.23 -8.08 2.00
CA ILE A 65 5.07 -8.47 1.20
C ILE A 65 5.43 -9.76 0.48
N ALA A 66 4.73 -10.84 0.83
CA ALA A 66 5.19 -12.21 0.61
C ALA A 66 6.59 -12.40 1.21
N GLU A 67 7.63 -12.47 0.38
CA GLU A 67 9.02 -12.64 0.84
C GLU A 67 9.91 -11.43 0.59
N THR A 68 9.40 -10.40 -0.09
CA THR A 68 10.20 -9.21 -0.42
C THR A 68 10.13 -8.22 0.72
N PRO A 69 11.27 -7.81 1.32
CA PRO A 69 11.31 -6.67 2.24
C PRO A 69 10.89 -5.40 1.51
N VAL A 70 10.02 -4.63 2.13
CA VAL A 70 9.47 -3.39 1.61
C VAL A 70 9.76 -2.26 2.62
N ALA A 71 9.93 -1.03 2.12
CA ALA A 71 10.17 0.15 2.95
C ALA A 71 8.92 0.50 3.77
N ASP A 72 9.11 1.02 4.98
CA ASP A 72 8.01 1.25 5.92
C ASP A 72 7.01 2.28 5.39
N GLU A 73 7.46 3.27 4.60
CA GLU A 73 6.57 4.24 3.97
C GLU A 73 5.55 3.60 3.02
N CYS A 74 5.79 2.36 2.56
CA CYS A 74 4.87 1.64 1.69
C CYS A 74 3.59 1.17 2.40
N VAL A 75 3.51 1.25 3.74
CA VAL A 75 2.25 0.96 4.45
C VAL A 75 1.12 1.91 4.04
N ALA A 76 1.45 3.09 3.48
CA ALA A 76 0.46 3.97 2.85
C ALA A 76 -0.32 3.26 1.72
N PHE A 77 0.32 2.31 1.03
CA PHE A 77 -0.32 1.45 0.05
C PHE A 77 -0.95 0.21 0.67
N MET A 78 -0.12 -0.61 1.30
CA MET A 78 -0.52 -1.95 1.74
C MET A 78 0.44 -2.47 2.80
N ASN A 79 -0.07 -3.02 3.90
CA ASN A 79 0.75 -3.56 4.99
C ASN A 79 1.16 -5.04 4.73
N LYS A 80 1.86 -5.65 5.70
CA LYS A 80 2.34 -7.05 5.62
C LYS A 80 1.23 -8.08 5.40
N ASP A 81 0.04 -7.80 5.93
CA ASP A 81 -1.14 -8.65 5.86
C ASP A 81 -1.99 -8.36 4.61
N GLN A 82 -1.44 -7.54 3.69
CA GLN A 82 -2.07 -7.13 2.43
C GLN A 82 -3.35 -6.31 2.62
N ILE A 83 -3.47 -5.65 3.78
CA ILE A 83 -4.53 -4.70 4.09
C ILE A 83 -4.15 -3.34 3.52
N LEU A 84 -5.10 -2.67 2.86
CA LEU A 84 -4.91 -1.40 2.20
C LEU A 84 -4.64 -0.27 3.20
N GLY A 85 -3.61 0.53 2.94
CA GLY A 85 -3.42 1.83 3.58
C GLY A 85 -4.27 2.93 2.93
N PRO A 86 -4.14 4.19 3.37
CA PRO A 86 -4.93 5.31 2.85
C PRO A 86 -4.76 5.53 1.33
N LEU A 87 -3.52 5.49 0.82
CA LEU A 87 -3.24 5.65 -0.61
C LEU A 87 -3.68 4.40 -1.39
N GLY A 88 -3.42 3.21 -0.86
CA GLY A 88 -3.88 1.95 -1.48
C GLY A 88 -5.39 1.88 -1.60
N SER A 89 -6.12 2.37 -0.60
CA SER A 89 -7.59 2.49 -0.63
C SER A 89 -8.07 3.44 -1.73
N SER A 90 -7.38 4.57 -1.92
CA SER A 90 -7.66 5.50 -3.01
C SER A 90 -7.43 4.87 -4.39
N ILE A 91 -6.31 4.16 -4.55
CA ILE A 91 -5.96 3.42 -5.79
C ILE A 91 -6.98 2.32 -6.06
N TYR A 92 -7.29 1.50 -5.06
CA TYR A 92 -8.29 0.44 -5.15
C TYR A 92 -9.64 1.00 -5.59
N LYS A 93 -10.12 2.07 -4.93
CA LYS A 93 -11.38 2.71 -5.29
C LYS A 93 -11.35 3.22 -6.72
N ARG A 94 -10.24 3.82 -7.17
CA ARG A 94 -10.08 4.24 -8.56
C ARG A 94 -10.22 3.07 -9.51
N VAL A 95 -9.48 1.97 -9.33
CA VAL A 95 -9.54 0.81 -10.24
C VAL A 95 -10.96 0.21 -10.29
N VAL A 96 -11.63 0.10 -9.15
CA VAL A 96 -12.96 -0.53 -9.07
C VAL A 96 -14.07 0.39 -9.56
N SER A 97 -14.07 1.67 -9.20
CA SER A 97 -15.11 2.62 -9.59
C SER A 97 -14.95 3.14 -11.01
N ASN A 98 -13.72 3.12 -11.55
CA ASN A 98 -13.38 3.56 -12.90
C ASN A 98 -12.88 2.39 -13.76
N ASN A 99 -13.46 1.20 -13.60
CA ASN A 99 -13.04 -0.02 -14.30
C ASN A 99 -12.96 0.14 -15.83
N LYS A 100 -13.87 0.93 -16.42
CA LYS A 100 -13.91 1.25 -17.87
C LYS A 100 -12.69 2.05 -18.35
N ASP A 101 -12.02 2.76 -17.44
CA ASP A 101 -10.82 3.55 -17.76
C ASP A 101 -9.56 2.66 -17.78
N TYR A 102 -9.65 1.41 -17.32
CA TYR A 102 -8.52 0.47 -17.21
C TYR A 102 -8.81 -0.94 -17.77
N PRO A 103 -9.34 -1.08 -19.00
CA PRO A 103 -9.78 -2.37 -19.53
C PRO A 103 -8.65 -3.37 -19.72
N PHE A 104 -7.42 -2.93 -20.02
CA PHE A 104 -6.29 -3.81 -20.27
C PHE A 104 -5.65 -4.30 -18.96
N LEU A 105 -5.63 -3.43 -17.95
CA LEU A 105 -5.30 -3.81 -16.58
C LEU A 105 -6.23 -4.93 -16.10
N LEU A 106 -7.55 -4.77 -16.26
CA LEU A 106 -8.53 -5.76 -15.79
C LEU A 106 -8.54 -7.06 -16.60
N ARG A 107 -8.06 -7.04 -17.85
CA ARG A 107 -7.83 -8.25 -18.65
C ARG A 107 -6.62 -9.04 -18.16
N GLY A 108 -5.66 -8.40 -17.51
CA GLY A 108 -4.54 -9.03 -16.81
C GLY A 108 -3.32 -9.37 -17.67
N GLY A 109 -3.50 -9.80 -18.93
CA GLY A 109 -2.37 -10.13 -19.82
C GLY A 109 -1.36 -11.07 -19.14
N ASP A 110 -0.09 -10.67 -19.05
CA ASP A 110 0.99 -11.39 -18.34
C ASP A 110 0.62 -11.76 -16.89
N ILE A 111 -0.19 -10.94 -16.21
CA ILE A 111 -0.62 -11.21 -14.84
C ILE A 111 -1.39 -12.52 -14.76
N ASN A 112 -2.14 -12.93 -15.80
CA ASN A 112 -2.84 -14.22 -15.78
C ASN A 112 -1.89 -15.43 -15.64
N ASN A 113 -0.65 -15.30 -16.15
CA ASN A 113 0.36 -16.35 -16.04
C ASN A 113 1.06 -16.34 -14.67
N ILE A 114 1.21 -15.15 -14.09
CA ILE A 114 1.92 -14.94 -12.82
C ILE A 114 1.00 -15.20 -11.62
N CYS A 115 -0.28 -14.87 -11.78
CA CYS A 115 -1.34 -14.94 -10.80
C CYS A 115 -2.46 -15.84 -11.36
N PRO A 116 -2.39 -17.18 -11.17
CA PRO A 116 -3.27 -18.13 -11.85
C PRO A 116 -4.77 -17.91 -11.61
N ARG A 117 -5.13 -17.28 -10.48
CA ARG A 117 -6.52 -16.96 -10.14
C ARG A 117 -7.03 -15.68 -10.79
N TYR A 118 -6.17 -14.84 -11.36
CA TYR A 118 -6.50 -13.49 -11.82
C TYR A 118 -7.65 -13.47 -12.84
N GLY A 119 -7.64 -14.38 -13.81
CA GLY A 119 -8.70 -14.48 -14.82
C GLY A 119 -10.08 -14.77 -14.24
N ARG A 120 -10.16 -15.32 -13.02
CA ARG A 120 -11.40 -15.66 -12.29
C ARG A 120 -11.69 -14.69 -11.13
N MET A 121 -10.85 -13.69 -10.91
CA MET A 121 -11.04 -12.70 -9.86
C MET A 121 -12.15 -11.73 -10.24
N SER A 122 -12.94 -11.32 -9.25
CA SER A 122 -13.80 -10.14 -9.34
C SER A 122 -12.97 -8.87 -9.56
N GLU A 123 -13.58 -7.81 -10.09
CA GLU A 123 -12.91 -6.52 -10.28
C GLU A 123 -12.32 -5.97 -8.98
N LYS A 124 -13.01 -6.19 -7.84
CA LYS A 124 -12.51 -5.86 -6.50
C LYS A 124 -11.19 -6.58 -6.21
N GLN A 125 -11.14 -7.89 -6.41
CA GLN A 125 -9.91 -8.67 -6.20
C GLN A 125 -8.79 -8.25 -7.16
N LYS A 126 -9.11 -7.96 -8.42
CA LYS A 126 -8.14 -7.42 -9.39
C LYS A 126 -7.60 -6.05 -8.96
N GLY A 127 -8.44 -5.21 -8.36
CA GLY A 127 -8.04 -3.93 -7.77
C GLY A 127 -6.96 -4.10 -6.70
N LEU A 128 -7.10 -5.09 -5.81
CA LEU A 128 -6.09 -5.40 -4.79
C LEU A 128 -4.74 -5.82 -5.42
N VAL A 129 -4.79 -6.64 -6.48
CA VAL A 129 -3.58 -7.03 -7.22
C VAL A 129 -2.88 -5.82 -7.83
N TRP A 130 -3.63 -4.87 -8.39
CA TRP A 130 -3.05 -3.65 -8.93
C TRP A 130 -2.48 -2.72 -7.86
N VAL A 131 -3.10 -2.63 -6.68
CA VAL A 131 -2.48 -1.95 -5.54
C VAL A 131 -1.13 -2.60 -5.22
N LEU A 132 -1.07 -3.93 -5.12
CA LEU A 132 0.18 -4.65 -4.87
C LEU A 132 1.25 -4.37 -5.94
N VAL A 133 0.89 -4.35 -7.23
CA VAL A 133 1.83 -3.97 -8.30
C VAL A 133 2.37 -2.56 -8.07
N LEU A 134 1.48 -1.59 -7.81
CA LEU A 134 1.87 -0.19 -7.56
C LEU A 134 2.75 -0.06 -6.31
N THR A 135 2.46 -0.79 -5.23
CA THR A 135 3.30 -0.83 -4.02
C THR A 135 4.71 -1.29 -4.37
N MET A 136 4.84 -2.38 -5.14
CA MET A 136 6.15 -2.93 -5.48
C MET A 136 6.95 -2.02 -6.40
N VAL A 137 6.32 -1.36 -7.36
CA VAL A 137 7.00 -0.36 -8.21
C VAL A 137 7.41 0.84 -7.37
N ALA A 138 6.51 1.40 -6.54
CA ALA A 138 6.85 2.53 -5.67
C ALA A 138 8.00 2.20 -4.71
N HIS A 139 8.02 0.99 -4.17
CA HIS A 139 9.09 0.52 -3.31
C HIS A 139 10.44 0.56 -4.03
N PHE A 140 10.52 -0.03 -5.23
CA PHE A 140 11.79 -0.09 -5.96
C PHE A 140 12.21 1.23 -6.60
N GLU A 141 11.26 2.12 -6.93
CA GLU A 141 11.53 3.41 -7.55
C GLU A 141 11.88 4.49 -6.52
N SER A 142 11.25 4.48 -5.34
CA SER A 142 11.36 5.58 -4.37
C SER A 142 11.38 5.16 -2.91
N SER A 143 11.36 3.86 -2.62
CA SER A 143 11.03 3.37 -1.26
C SER A 143 9.69 3.94 -0.77
N CYS A 144 8.72 4.11 -1.67
CA CYS A 144 7.43 4.73 -1.42
C CYS A 144 7.48 6.17 -0.87
N LYS A 145 8.58 6.90 -1.08
CA LYS A 145 8.73 8.29 -0.63
C LYS A 145 8.26 9.26 -1.71
N LEU A 146 7.20 10.02 -1.42
CA LEU A 146 6.71 11.08 -2.31
C LEU A 146 7.76 12.19 -2.54
N GLY A 147 8.63 12.44 -1.54
CA GLY A 147 9.72 13.40 -1.65
C GLY A 147 10.95 12.91 -2.42
N ALA A 148 10.99 11.64 -2.85
CA ALA A 148 12.15 11.11 -3.58
C ALA A 148 12.31 11.78 -4.94
N TYR A 149 13.55 12.05 -5.31
CA TYR A 149 13.89 12.60 -6.62
C TYR A 149 15.24 12.09 -7.12
N ALA A 150 15.38 12.02 -8.43
CA ALA A 150 16.62 11.66 -9.11
C ALA A 150 16.79 12.49 -10.39
N LYS A 151 18.03 12.75 -10.78
CA LYS A 151 18.32 13.34 -12.09
C LYS A 151 18.26 12.23 -13.15
N GLY A 152 17.41 12.42 -14.15
CA GLY A 152 17.27 11.54 -15.31
C GLY A 152 17.61 12.23 -16.63
N PRO A 153 17.67 11.47 -17.74
CA PRO A 153 18.03 12.00 -19.06
C PRO A 153 17.10 13.12 -19.55
N ASN A 154 15.83 13.07 -19.12
CA ASN A 154 14.78 13.97 -19.56
C ASN A 154 14.36 15.00 -18.51
N GLY A 155 15.18 15.20 -17.47
CA GLY A 155 14.91 16.13 -16.36
C GLY A 155 14.91 15.43 -15.01
N THR A 156 14.19 15.98 -14.03
CA THR A 156 14.10 15.41 -12.69
C THR A 156 12.97 14.39 -12.62
N ALA A 157 13.30 13.13 -12.33
CA ALA A 157 12.35 12.12 -11.92
C ALA A 157 11.98 12.36 -10.45
N GLN A 158 10.69 12.30 -10.11
CA GLN A 158 10.21 12.64 -8.77
C GLN A 158 9.02 11.78 -8.36
N GLY A 159 8.83 11.65 -7.05
CA GLY A 159 7.64 11.03 -6.46
C GLY A 159 7.72 9.52 -6.36
N LEU A 160 6.57 8.93 -6.04
CA LEU A 160 6.42 7.50 -5.75
C LEU A 160 6.96 6.61 -6.88
N TYR A 161 6.71 7.01 -8.12
CA TYR A 161 7.00 6.23 -9.32
C TYR A 161 8.06 6.87 -10.22
N GLN A 162 8.81 7.85 -9.69
CA GLN A 162 9.89 8.53 -10.41
C GLN A 162 9.45 9.04 -11.80
N LEU A 163 8.29 9.70 -11.86
CA LEU A 163 7.78 10.34 -13.07
C LEU A 163 8.59 11.64 -13.35
N HIS A 164 8.90 11.96 -14.61
CA HIS A 164 9.59 13.24 -14.88
C HIS A 164 8.67 14.43 -14.59
N LYS A 165 9.11 15.26 -13.65
CA LYS A 165 8.39 16.44 -13.20
C LYS A 165 8.14 17.41 -14.35
N GLY A 166 6.87 17.76 -14.57
CA GLY A 166 6.44 18.74 -15.55
C GLY A 166 6.20 18.18 -16.96
N LYS A 167 6.47 16.90 -17.19
CA LYS A 167 6.29 16.19 -18.47
C LYS A 167 5.22 15.10 -18.42
N GLU A 168 4.52 14.96 -17.30
CA GLU A 168 3.59 13.85 -17.08
C GLU A 168 2.45 13.81 -18.11
N ILE A 169 2.02 14.99 -18.56
CA ILE A 169 0.99 15.15 -19.60
C ILE A 169 1.35 14.49 -20.93
N GLU A 170 2.62 14.18 -21.18
CA GLU A 170 3.09 13.57 -22.41
C GLU A 170 3.01 12.03 -22.41
N TYR A 171 2.78 11.39 -21.25
CA TYR A 171 2.94 9.94 -21.11
C TYR A 171 1.78 9.08 -21.58
N THR A 172 0.58 9.67 -21.63
CA THR A 172 -0.64 8.98 -22.05
C THR A 172 -1.41 9.89 -23.00
N ASP A 173 -2.24 9.25 -23.82
CA ASP A 173 -3.19 9.93 -24.69
C ASP A 173 -4.32 10.57 -23.84
N ASN A 174 -4.62 10.01 -22.65
CA ASN A 174 -5.55 10.58 -21.69
C ASN A 174 -4.88 11.67 -20.82
N LYS A 175 -4.85 12.90 -21.35
CA LYS A 175 -4.22 14.06 -20.68
C LYS A 175 -4.76 14.36 -19.27
N ASN A 176 -5.98 13.95 -18.97
CA ASN A 176 -6.59 14.12 -17.65
C ASN A 176 -6.07 13.12 -16.60
N ALA A 177 -5.59 11.95 -17.04
CA ALA A 177 -5.05 10.95 -16.12
C ALA A 177 -3.64 11.29 -15.61
N CYS A 178 -2.87 12.03 -16.41
CA CYS A 178 -1.51 12.45 -16.09
C CYS A 178 -1.36 13.99 -16.18
N PRO A 179 -1.98 14.77 -15.28
CA PRO A 179 -1.80 16.22 -15.29
C PRO A 179 -0.33 16.60 -15.05
N LYS A 180 0.08 17.77 -15.54
CA LYS A 180 1.40 18.33 -15.28
C LYS A 180 1.69 18.38 -13.76
N ASN A 181 2.87 17.95 -13.37
CA ASN A 181 3.31 17.82 -11.97
C ASN A 181 2.57 16.76 -11.15
N ALA A 182 1.90 15.78 -11.79
CA ALA A 182 1.29 14.64 -11.08
C ALA A 182 2.29 13.93 -10.15
N SER A 183 3.58 13.93 -10.47
CA SER A 183 4.66 13.36 -9.65
C SER A 183 4.77 13.94 -8.23
N LEU A 184 4.26 15.16 -8.00
CA LEU A 184 4.29 15.83 -6.69
C LEU A 184 3.14 15.42 -5.76
N ASN A 185 2.14 14.70 -6.28
CA ASN A 185 0.95 14.31 -5.52
C ASN A 185 0.75 12.80 -5.60
N ALA A 186 0.60 12.14 -4.45
CA ALA A 186 0.49 10.69 -4.38
C ALA A 186 -0.70 10.12 -5.16
N SER A 187 -1.88 10.76 -5.06
CA SER A 187 -3.10 10.29 -5.74
C SER A 187 -3.04 10.52 -7.26
N GLN A 188 -2.54 11.69 -7.68
CA GLN A 188 -2.38 12.01 -9.10
C GLN A 188 -1.31 11.15 -9.76
N SER A 189 -0.15 10.98 -9.13
CA SER A 189 0.90 10.09 -9.63
C SER A 189 0.43 8.64 -9.75
N SER A 190 -0.38 8.15 -8.80
CA SER A 190 -0.96 6.80 -8.86
C SER A 190 -1.99 6.65 -9.98
N THR A 191 -2.85 7.67 -10.17
CA THR A 191 -3.79 7.70 -11.30
C THR A 191 -3.03 7.69 -12.63
N CYS A 192 -1.99 8.50 -12.72
CA CYS A 192 -1.15 8.58 -13.92
C CYS A 192 -0.45 7.25 -14.21
N MET A 193 0.11 6.60 -13.18
CA MET A 193 0.74 5.30 -13.32
C MET A 193 -0.25 4.23 -13.81
N LEU A 194 -1.48 4.18 -13.26
CA LEU A 194 -2.51 3.24 -13.73
C LEU A 194 -2.80 3.44 -15.23
N ALA A 195 -3.00 4.68 -15.67
CA ALA A 195 -3.26 4.97 -17.08
C ALA A 195 -2.07 4.60 -17.98
N MET A 196 -0.85 4.94 -17.58
CA MET A 196 0.36 4.56 -18.31
C MET A 196 0.56 3.05 -18.40
N LEU A 197 0.23 2.30 -17.33
CA LEU A 197 0.28 0.84 -17.36
C LEU A 197 -0.80 0.24 -18.25
N ASP A 198 -2.01 0.81 -18.25
CA ASP A 198 -3.10 0.37 -19.13
C ASP A 198 -2.73 0.58 -20.60
N ASP A 199 -2.27 1.79 -20.96
CA ASP A 199 -1.73 2.12 -22.29
C ASP A 199 -0.58 1.19 -22.68
N GLN A 200 0.33 0.87 -21.75
CA GLN A 200 1.42 -0.07 -22.00
C GLN A 200 0.88 -1.46 -22.30
N MET A 201 -0.04 -1.96 -21.49
CA MET A 201 -0.62 -3.29 -21.68
C MET A 201 -1.44 -3.36 -22.96
N GLU A 202 -2.10 -2.30 -23.38
CA GLU A 202 -2.70 -2.20 -24.71
C GLU A 202 -1.64 -2.32 -25.81
N LYS A 203 -0.68 -1.38 -25.83
CA LYS A 203 0.32 -1.21 -26.88
C LYS A 203 1.27 -2.41 -26.98
N MET A 204 1.43 -3.18 -25.90
CA MET A 204 2.36 -4.31 -25.81
C MET A 204 1.67 -5.67 -25.70
N ASN A 205 0.40 -5.77 -26.11
CA ASN A 205 -0.37 -7.03 -26.16
C ASN A 205 -0.42 -7.76 -24.81
N GLY A 206 -0.82 -7.05 -23.77
CA GLY A 206 -1.00 -7.56 -22.40
C GLY A 206 0.29 -7.64 -21.58
N LYS A 207 1.42 -7.12 -22.06
CA LYS A 207 2.70 -7.26 -21.34
C LYS A 207 2.87 -6.20 -20.24
N LEU A 208 2.85 -6.65 -18.98
CA LEU A 208 3.28 -5.83 -17.86
C LEU A 208 4.81 -5.74 -17.80
N PHE A 209 5.48 -6.88 -17.98
CA PHE A 209 6.93 -6.98 -17.90
C PHE A 209 7.55 -6.88 -19.30
N ALA A 210 7.70 -5.65 -19.78
CA ALA A 210 8.11 -5.39 -21.16
C ALA A 210 9.50 -4.72 -21.24
N PRO A 211 10.34 -5.05 -22.26
CA PRO A 211 11.64 -4.41 -22.44
C PRO A 211 11.58 -2.88 -22.61
N LYS A 212 10.48 -2.38 -23.18
CA LYS A 212 10.24 -0.96 -23.44
C LYS A 212 9.36 -0.28 -22.37
N SER A 213 9.16 -0.91 -21.21
CA SER A 213 8.39 -0.29 -20.13
C SER A 213 9.01 1.05 -19.72
N TYR A 214 8.19 2.02 -19.34
CA TYR A 214 8.69 3.29 -18.81
C TYR A 214 9.60 3.05 -17.59
N TRP A 215 9.14 2.21 -16.66
CA TRP A 215 9.86 1.88 -15.42
C TRP A 215 10.88 0.78 -15.65
N ASP A 216 12.14 1.05 -15.31
CA ASP A 216 13.21 0.05 -15.43
C ASP A 216 12.96 -1.16 -14.53
N VAL A 217 12.28 -0.98 -13.40
CA VAL A 217 11.92 -2.06 -12.47
C VAL A 217 10.94 -3.08 -13.06
N LEU A 218 10.22 -2.72 -14.13
CA LEU A 218 9.33 -3.62 -14.86
C LEU A 218 9.97 -4.25 -16.11
N ARG A 219 11.20 -3.85 -16.47
CA ARG A 219 11.90 -4.42 -17.63
C ARG A 219 12.56 -5.75 -17.25
N PRO A 220 12.26 -6.87 -17.94
CA PRO A 220 12.87 -8.17 -17.63
C PRO A 220 14.41 -8.19 -17.68
N GLN A 221 14.98 -7.36 -18.56
CA GLN A 221 16.43 -7.17 -18.74
C GLN A 221 16.86 -5.73 -18.36
N GLY A 222 16.07 -5.04 -17.53
CA GLY A 222 16.39 -3.72 -17.01
C GLY A 222 17.62 -3.72 -16.11
N ARG A 223 18.23 -2.56 -15.92
CA ARG A 223 19.46 -2.42 -15.11
C ARG A 223 19.21 -2.77 -13.64
N SER A 224 18.02 -2.47 -13.13
CA SER A 224 17.57 -2.72 -11.77
C SER A 224 17.36 -4.21 -11.46
N LYS A 225 17.13 -5.04 -12.50
CA LYS A 225 16.83 -6.48 -12.39
C LYS A 225 15.64 -6.81 -11.46
N ARG A 226 14.70 -5.88 -11.24
CA ARG A 226 13.59 -6.03 -10.28
C ARG A 226 12.36 -6.73 -10.84
N ALA A 227 12.19 -6.80 -12.16
CA ALA A 227 11.01 -7.40 -12.78
C ALA A 227 10.72 -8.84 -12.28
N LYS A 228 11.76 -9.68 -12.20
CA LYS A 228 11.66 -11.04 -11.67
C LYS A 228 11.22 -11.07 -10.20
N GLN A 229 11.70 -10.12 -9.40
CA GLN A 229 11.35 -10.01 -7.99
C GLN A 229 9.88 -9.58 -7.83
N ILE A 230 9.41 -8.59 -8.60
CA ILE A 230 8.00 -8.17 -8.60
C ILE A 230 7.11 -9.34 -9.01
N ALA A 231 7.42 -10.03 -10.11
CA ALA A 231 6.67 -11.20 -10.56
C ALA A 231 6.63 -12.31 -9.49
N ALA A 232 7.76 -12.57 -8.81
CA ALA A 232 7.83 -13.58 -7.76
C ALA A 232 7.03 -13.17 -6.50
N THR A 233 6.99 -11.88 -6.16
CA THR A 233 6.14 -11.35 -5.07
C THR A 233 4.66 -11.52 -5.42
N LEU A 234 4.26 -11.14 -6.63
CA LEU A 234 2.88 -11.31 -7.10
C LEU A 234 2.45 -12.77 -7.03
N LYS A 235 3.26 -13.69 -7.59
CA LYS A 235 2.97 -15.12 -7.60
C LYS A 235 2.80 -15.71 -6.19
N ARG A 236 3.55 -15.21 -5.21
CA ARG A 236 3.55 -15.70 -3.82
C ARG A 236 2.63 -14.93 -2.87
N SER A 237 2.00 -13.85 -3.33
CA SER A 237 1.03 -13.11 -2.54
C SER A 237 -0.22 -13.97 -2.26
N SER A 238 -0.85 -13.78 -1.10
CA SER A 238 -2.13 -14.43 -0.77
C SER A 238 -3.26 -14.05 -1.73
N LEU A 239 -3.16 -12.90 -2.41
CA LEU A 239 -4.05 -12.53 -3.50
C LEU A 239 -4.00 -13.54 -4.66
N CYS A 240 -2.81 -14.03 -5.01
CA CYS A 240 -2.60 -14.85 -6.21
C CYS A 240 -2.41 -16.34 -5.94
N SER A 241 -1.93 -16.71 -4.75
CA SER A 241 -1.83 -18.11 -4.36
C SER A 241 -3.20 -18.70 -4.06
N SER A 242 -3.39 -19.96 -4.45
CA SER A 242 -4.55 -20.76 -4.05
C SER A 242 -4.44 -21.33 -2.62
N ALA A 243 -3.34 -21.04 -1.92
CA ALA A 243 -3.24 -21.32 -0.49
C ALA A 243 -4.31 -20.49 0.22
N SER A 244 -5.34 -21.18 0.68
CA SER A 244 -6.45 -20.66 1.46
C SER A 244 -5.96 -19.76 2.60
N LEU A 245 -6.53 -18.56 2.68
CA LEU A 245 -6.74 -17.89 3.97
C LEU A 245 -7.56 -18.82 4.87
#